data_AF-A0A9D6E0F7-F1
#
_entry.id   AF-A0A9D6E0F7-F1
#
_cell.length_a   1.000
_cell.length_b   1.000
_cell.length_c   1.000
_cell.angle_alpha   90.00
_cell.angle_beta   90.00
_cell.angle_gamma   90.00
#
_symmetry.space_group_name_H-M   'P 1'
#
loop_
_entity.id
_entity.type
_entity.pdbx_description
1 polymer ?
#
loop_
_entity_poly.entity_id
_entity_poly.type
_entity_poly.pdbx_seq_one_letter_code
_entity_poly.pdbx_strand_id
1 'polypeptide(L)'
;MMEKVEKATLGLAPALLVYKENLEKAAIKGTILFYHGLSAAKETNLKELRSLADAGFLAVGLDNIGHGERRYSDFERRFSTMNRNSRNLHGGIHRLCRPPGRCTTQDGRSRARIPRLEMQWQRKPGK
;
A
#
# COMPACT_ATOMS: atom_id res chain seq x y z
N MET A 1 -0.59 -4.96 -30.41
CA MET A 1 0.34 -5.29 -29.30
C MET A 1 -0.50 -5.70 -28.11
N MET A 2 -0.24 -6.86 -27.51
CA MET A 2 -1.05 -7.41 -26.43
C MET A 2 -0.56 -6.92 -25.06
N GLU A 3 -1.44 -6.25 -24.33
CA GLU A 3 -1.33 -6.06 -22.88
C GLU A 3 -1.49 -7.40 -22.16
N LYS A 4 -0.77 -7.57 -21.04
CA LYS A 4 -0.88 -8.72 -20.16
C LYS A 4 -1.38 -8.26 -18.80
N VAL A 5 -2.29 -9.04 -18.23
CA VAL A 5 -2.87 -8.81 -16.91
C VAL A 5 -2.64 -10.07 -16.09
N GLU A 6 -1.93 -9.94 -14.98
CA GLU A 6 -1.54 -11.07 -14.13
C GLU A 6 -1.89 -10.77 -12.68
N LYS A 7 -2.48 -11.77 -12.01
CA LYS A 7 -2.65 -11.72 -10.56
C LYS A 7 -1.36 -12.16 -9.89
N ALA A 8 -0.94 -11.43 -8.87
CA ALA A 8 0.19 -11.79 -8.04
C ALA A 8 -0.07 -11.42 -6.59
N THR A 9 0.89 -11.74 -5.72
CA THR A 9 0.92 -11.29 -4.34
C THR A 9 2.23 -10.54 -4.12
N LEU A 10 2.14 -9.28 -3.67
CA LEU A 10 3.31 -8.48 -3.30
C LEU A 10 3.37 -8.37 -1.78
N GLY A 11 4.32 -9.08 -1.17
CA GLY A 11 4.37 -9.27 0.28
C GLY A 11 3.14 -10.03 0.78
N LEU A 12 2.22 -9.32 1.44
CA LEU A 12 0.94 -9.87 1.93
C LEU A 12 -0.29 -9.28 1.21
N ALA A 13 -0.07 -8.44 0.20
CA ALA A 13 -1.15 -7.76 -0.52
C ALA A 13 -1.41 -8.47 -1.86
N PRO A 14 -2.66 -8.88 -2.14
CA PRO A 14 -3.07 -9.26 -3.49
C PRO A 14 -2.88 -8.08 -4.44
N ALA A 15 -2.29 -8.37 -5.59
CA ALA A 15 -1.88 -7.40 -6.58
C ALA A 15 -2.32 -7.83 -7.98
N LEU A 16 -2.56 -6.85 -8.83
CA LEU A 16 -2.87 -7.02 -10.24
C LEU A 16 -1.81 -6.28 -11.05
N LEU A 17 -0.97 -7.04 -11.74
CA LEU A 17 0.10 -6.52 -12.59
C LEU A 17 -0.44 -6.34 -14.00
N VAL A 18 -0.22 -5.16 -14.57
CA VAL A 18 -0.61 -4.82 -15.93
C VAL A 18 0.61 -4.24 -16.63
N TYR A 19 1.00 -4.86 -17.74
CA TYR A 19 2.18 -4.45 -18.49
C TYR A 19 2.04 -4.83 -19.96
N LYS A 20 2.88 -4.25 -20.81
CA LYS A 20 2.88 -4.50 -22.25
C LYS A 20 4.09 -5.35 -22.63
N GLU A 21 3.87 -6.38 -23.46
CA GLU A 21 4.89 -7.31 -23.97
C GLU A 21 5.62 -8.14 -22.87
N ASN A 22 6.50 -7.49 -22.11
CA ASN A 22 7.46 -8.07 -21.19
C ASN A 22 7.51 -7.28 -19.88
N LEU A 23 7.44 -7.99 -18.76
CA LEU A 23 7.43 -7.44 -17.40
C LEU A 23 8.73 -6.72 -17.03
N GLU A 24 9.89 -7.30 -17.35
CA GLU A 24 11.22 -6.74 -17.06
C GLU A 24 11.43 -5.42 -17.80
N LYS A 25 11.05 -5.38 -19.09
CA LYS A 25 11.12 -4.18 -19.91
C LYS A 25 10.23 -3.05 -19.35
N ALA A 26 9.02 -3.38 -18.91
CA ALA A 26 8.12 -2.43 -18.27
C ALA A 26 8.67 -1.94 -16.92
N ALA A 27 9.24 -2.84 -16.11
CA ALA A 27 9.85 -2.51 -14.83
C ALA A 27 11.09 -1.61 -14.97
N ILE A 28 11.89 -1.77 -16.03
CA ILE A 28 13.02 -0.88 -16.35
C ILE A 28 12.53 0.55 -16.59
N LYS A 29 11.40 0.73 -17.29
CA LYS A 29 10.81 2.06 -17.48
C LYS A 29 10.31 2.65 -16.16
N GLY A 30 9.73 1.81 -15.31
CA GLY A 30 9.33 2.16 -13.96
C GLY A 30 8.06 1.41 -13.53
N THR A 31 7.95 1.23 -12.22
CA THR A 31 6.80 0.56 -11.59
C THR A 31 5.91 1.58 -10.88
N ILE A 32 4.61 1.53 -11.16
CA ILE A 32 3.61 2.42 -10.56
C ILE A 32 2.68 1.58 -9.67
N LEU A 33 2.69 1.88 -8.37
CA LEU A 33 1.74 1.30 -7.42
C LEU A 33 0.47 2.16 -7.40
N PHE A 34 -0.66 1.54 -7.75
CA PHE A 34 -1.95 2.17 -7.85
C PHE A 34 -2.86 1.70 -6.72
N TYR A 35 -3.30 2.65 -5.89
CA TYR A 35 -4.21 2.41 -4.78
C TYR A 35 -5.63 2.84 -5.16
N HIS A 36 -6.57 1.91 -5.10
CA HIS A 36 -7.97 2.18 -5.40
C HIS A 36 -8.66 2.99 -4.28
N GLY A 37 -9.83 3.55 -4.59
CA GLY A 37 -10.66 4.31 -3.65
C GLY A 37 -11.36 3.45 -2.58
N LEU A 38 -12.10 4.10 -1.68
CA LEU A 38 -12.85 3.44 -0.60
C LEU A 38 -13.82 2.38 -1.17
N SER A 39 -13.93 1.23 -0.49
CA SER A 39 -14.76 0.07 -0.84
C SER A 39 -14.44 -0.65 -2.17
N ALA A 40 -13.54 -0.14 -2.99
CA ALA A 40 -13.15 -0.72 -4.27
C ALA A 40 -12.18 -1.91 -4.14
N ALA A 41 -11.78 -2.48 -5.27
CA ALA A 41 -10.78 -3.55 -5.39
C ALA A 41 -9.74 -3.20 -6.47
N LYS A 42 -8.63 -3.94 -6.52
CA LYS A 42 -7.54 -3.77 -7.50
C LYS A 42 -8.01 -3.85 -8.96
N GLU A 43 -9.08 -4.56 -9.26
CA GLU A 43 -9.67 -4.65 -10.61
C GLU A 43 -10.50 -3.41 -11.00
N THR A 44 -10.98 -2.62 -10.03
CA THR A 44 -11.89 -1.50 -10.29
C THR A 44 -11.28 -0.44 -11.21
N ASN A 45 -9.97 -0.25 -11.15
CA ASN A 45 -9.24 0.75 -11.94
C ASN A 45 -8.42 0.13 -13.09
N LEU A 46 -8.89 -0.98 -13.67
CA LEU A 46 -8.18 -1.66 -14.75
C LEU A 46 -7.96 -0.76 -15.97
N LYS A 47 -8.87 0.16 -16.28
CA LYS A 47 -8.71 1.10 -17.40
C LYS A 47 -7.52 2.03 -17.19
N GLU A 48 -7.35 2.56 -15.98
CA GLU A 48 -6.22 3.41 -15.62
C GLU A 48 -4.91 2.62 -15.64
N LEU A 49 -4.91 1.40 -15.08
CA LEU A 49 -3.75 0.51 -15.10
C LEU A 49 -3.30 0.19 -16.54
N ARG A 50 -4.25 -0.09 -17.44
CA ARG A 50 -3.97 -0.29 -18.88
C ARG A 50 -3.39 0.94 -19.54
N SER A 51 -3.92 2.13 -19.23
CA SER A 51 -3.39 3.39 -19.78
C SER A 51 -1.93 3.61 -19.37
N LEU A 52 -1.56 3.25 -18.13
CA LEU A 52 -0.18 3.29 -17.64
C LEU A 52 0.70 2.24 -18.32
N ALA A 53 0.18 1.03 -18.52
CA ALA A 53 0.87 -0.04 -19.23
C ALA A 53 1.09 0.27 -20.72
N ASP A 54 0.14 0.94 -21.36
CA ASP A 54 0.27 1.42 -22.73
C ASP A 54 1.30 2.53 -22.87
N ALA A 55 1.42 3.38 -21.84
CA ALA A 55 2.54 4.29 -21.69
C ALA A 55 3.86 3.57 -21.41
N GLY A 56 3.88 2.24 -21.25
CA GLY A 56 5.07 1.38 -21.13
C GLY A 56 5.55 1.12 -19.71
N PHE A 57 4.80 1.55 -18.68
CA PHE A 57 5.15 1.29 -17.28
C PHE A 57 4.65 -0.08 -16.82
N LEU A 58 5.25 -0.62 -15.76
CA LEU A 58 4.64 -1.71 -15.02
C LEU A 58 3.61 -1.13 -14.04
N ALA A 59 2.33 -1.28 -14.36
CA ALA A 59 1.25 -0.79 -13.52
C ALA A 59 0.79 -1.89 -12.55
N VAL A 60 0.64 -1.56 -11.27
CA VAL A 60 0.31 -2.53 -10.22
C VAL A 60 -0.88 -2.03 -9.40
N GLY A 61 -2.05 -2.64 -9.57
CA GLY A 61 -3.20 -2.42 -8.68
C GLY A 61 -3.06 -3.23 -7.40
N LEU A 62 -3.28 -2.62 -6.23
CA LEU A 62 -3.17 -3.30 -4.93
C LEU A 62 -4.50 -3.32 -4.20
N ASP A 63 -4.82 -4.45 -3.58
CA ASP A 63 -5.91 -4.52 -2.60
C ASP A 63 -5.43 -3.97 -1.25
N ASN A 64 -6.04 -2.84 -0.87
CA ASN A 64 -5.82 -2.22 0.43
C ASN A 64 -6.32 -3.11 1.57
N ILE A 65 -5.77 -2.91 2.76
CA ILE A 65 -6.25 -3.58 3.97
C ILE A 65 -7.75 -3.29 4.14
N GLY A 66 -8.55 -4.33 4.37
CA GLY A 66 -9.99 -4.20 4.56
C GLY A 66 -10.77 -4.03 3.26
N HIS A 67 -10.16 -4.18 2.09
CA HIS A 67 -10.79 -3.97 0.78
C HIS A 67 -10.48 -5.11 -0.20
N GLY A 68 -11.21 -5.18 -1.33
CA GLY A 68 -11.00 -6.22 -2.35
C GLY A 68 -10.95 -7.64 -1.78
N GLU A 69 -9.92 -8.41 -2.12
CA GLU A 69 -9.70 -9.77 -1.59
C GLU A 69 -9.31 -9.78 -0.10
N ARG A 70 -8.97 -8.62 0.48
CA ARG A 70 -8.63 -8.45 1.90
C ARG A 70 -9.79 -7.84 2.70
N ARG A 71 -11.02 -7.87 2.17
CA ARG A 71 -12.18 -7.23 2.79
C ARG A 71 -12.48 -7.84 4.15
N TYR A 72 -12.71 -6.99 5.15
CA TYR A 72 -13.16 -7.43 6.46
C TYR A 72 -14.60 -7.95 6.38
N SER A 73 -14.91 -9.02 7.12
CA SER A 73 -16.28 -9.53 7.22
C SER A 73 -17.24 -8.51 7.86
N ASP A 74 -16.73 -7.66 8.76
CA ASP A 74 -17.47 -6.58 9.41
C ASP A 74 -17.23 -5.20 8.76
N PHE A 75 -16.90 -5.17 7.47
CA PHE A 75 -16.57 -3.94 6.73
C PHE A 75 -17.59 -2.82 6.96
N GLU A 76 -18.87 -3.11 6.73
CA GLU A 76 -19.95 -2.12 6.88
C GLU A 76 -19.99 -1.57 8.31
N ARG A 77 -19.82 -2.41 9.33
CA ARG A 77 -19.78 -1.95 10.72
C ARG A 77 -18.60 -1.01 10.99
N ARG A 78 -17.43 -1.27 10.40
CA ARG A 78 -16.23 -0.45 10.59
C ARG A 78 -16.30 0.89 9.87
N PHE A 79 -16.88 0.92 8.67
CA PHE A 79 -16.84 2.10 7.79
C PHE A 79 -18.19 2.83 7.67
N SER A 80 -19.30 2.30 8.18
CA SER A 80 -20.63 2.96 8.19
C SER A 80 -20.68 4.29 8.94
N THR A 81 -19.75 4.54 9.87
CA THR A 81 -19.70 5.79 10.63
C THR A 81 -19.06 6.94 9.84
N MET A 82 -18.39 6.66 8.72
CA MET A 82 -17.74 7.69 7.90
C MET A 82 -18.70 8.54 7.05
N ASN A 83 -20.01 8.25 7.10
CA ASN A 83 -21.04 9.03 6.41
C ASN A 83 -21.80 10.02 7.34
N ARG A 84 -21.17 10.50 8.41
CA ARG A 84 -21.69 11.63 9.20
C ARG A 84 -20.72 12.81 9.11
N ASN A 85 -21.09 13.76 8.24
CA ASN A 85 -20.69 15.18 8.20
C ASN A 85 -19.51 15.56 7.27
N SER A 86 -19.82 15.86 6.01
CA SER A 86 -19.09 16.84 5.18
C SER A 86 -19.59 18.29 5.38
N ARG A 87 -20.21 18.58 6.53
CA ARG A 87 -20.56 19.95 6.95
C ARG A 87 -20.15 20.13 8.41
N ASN A 88 -19.33 21.13 8.68
CA ASN A 88 -18.80 21.57 9.97
C ASN A 88 -17.50 20.89 10.44
N LEU A 89 -16.39 21.42 9.91
CA LEU A 89 -15.11 21.50 10.62
C LEU A 89 -15.29 22.37 11.87
N HIS A 90 -15.64 21.80 13.01
CA HIS A 90 -15.40 22.40 14.33
C HIS A 90 -14.90 21.31 15.29
N GLY A 91 -13.61 21.42 15.63
CA GLY A 91 -12.94 20.92 16.83
C GLY A 91 -13.44 19.60 17.44
N GLY A 92 -12.74 18.50 17.15
CA GLY A 92 -12.95 17.24 17.87
C GLY A 92 -11.89 16.21 17.51
N ILE A 93 -10.67 16.38 18.04
CA ILE A 93 -9.59 15.40 17.92
C ILE A 93 -9.97 14.16 18.75
N HIS A 94 -10.77 13.26 18.16
CA HIS A 94 -11.01 11.95 18.74
C HIS A 94 -9.86 11.00 18.38
N ARG A 95 -8.81 11.10 19.21
CA ARG A 95 -7.98 9.99 19.71
C ARG A 95 -7.68 8.88 18.69
N LEU A 96 -6.72 9.15 17.79
CA LEU A 96 -5.98 8.08 17.11
C LEU A 96 -5.46 7.10 18.15
N CYS A 97 -5.61 5.81 17.86
CA CYS A 97 -5.00 4.70 18.58
C CYS A 97 -3.56 5.05 18.99
N ARG A 98 -3.32 5.22 20.30
CA ARG A 98 -1.96 5.15 20.84
C ARG A 98 -1.48 3.71 20.65
N PRO A 99 -0.28 3.47 20.10
CA PRO A 99 0.35 2.16 20.21
C PRO A 99 0.56 1.84 21.70
N PRO A 100 0.55 0.57 22.12
CA PRO A 100 0.79 0.26 23.52
C PRO A 100 2.24 0.60 23.88
N GLY A 101 2.37 1.33 24.99
CA GLY A 101 3.48 1.16 25.92
C GLY A 101 4.85 1.66 25.49
N ARG A 102 5.09 2.97 25.64
CA ARG A 102 6.42 3.44 26.04
C ARG A 102 6.55 3.15 27.54
N CYS A 103 7.23 2.06 27.90
CA CYS A 103 7.60 1.80 29.30
C CYS A 103 8.53 2.91 29.77
N THR A 104 8.07 3.70 30.73
CA THR A 104 8.93 4.55 31.54
C THR A 104 9.13 3.81 32.85
N THR A 105 10.29 3.20 33.04
CA THR A 105 10.75 2.91 34.39
C THR A 105 11.07 4.27 35.02
N GLN A 106 10.24 4.67 35.98
CA GLN A 106 10.71 5.52 37.07
C GLN A 106 11.85 4.75 37.72
N ASP A 107 13.08 5.12 37.38
CA ASP A 107 14.24 5.12 38.28
C ASP A 107 15.44 5.60 37.47
N GLY A 108 15.91 6.80 37.81
CA GLY A 108 17.02 7.44 37.13
C GLY A 108 18.30 6.62 37.26
N ARG A 109 18.73 5.97 36.17
CA ARG A 109 20.14 5.69 35.86
C ARG A 109 20.35 5.18 34.41
N SER A 110 21.31 5.84 33.77
CA SER A 110 22.16 5.42 32.64
C SER A 110 21.59 5.06 31.26
N ARG A 111 22.05 5.87 30.30
CA ARG A 111 22.24 5.67 28.85
C ARG A 111 22.27 4.20 28.38
N ALA A 112 21.46 3.89 27.37
CA ALA A 112 21.74 2.84 26.40
C ALA A 112 21.51 3.39 24.98
N ARG A 113 22.52 3.27 24.11
CA ARG A 113 22.46 3.64 22.69
C ARG A 113 21.46 2.72 21.98
N ILE A 114 20.60 3.28 21.15
CA ILE A 114 19.87 2.53 20.12
C ILE A 114 20.90 2.17 19.03
N PRO A 115 21.12 0.90 18.70
CA PRO A 115 21.98 0.56 17.57
C PRO A 115 21.28 1.00 16.28
N ARG A 116 21.96 1.86 15.52
CA ARG A 116 21.61 2.21 14.14
C ARG A 116 21.72 0.94 13.30
N LEU A 117 20.60 0.32 12.93
CA LEU A 117 20.61 -0.66 11.84
C LEU A 117 20.90 0.10 10.54
N GLU A 118 22.18 0.19 10.17
CA GLU A 118 22.56 0.48 8.79
C GLU A 118 22.24 -0.74 7.94
N MET A 119 21.21 -0.62 7.11
CA MET A 119 20.88 -1.61 6.10
C MET A 119 21.87 -1.42 4.93
N GLN A 120 22.98 -2.14 4.96
CA GLN A 120 23.98 -2.13 3.88
C GLN A 120 23.43 -2.84 2.65
N TRP A 121 23.10 -2.07 1.62
CA TRP A 121 22.73 -2.58 0.29
C TRP A 121 24.02 -2.89 -0.49
N GLN A 122 24.47 -4.15 -0.48
CA GLN A 122 25.60 -4.57 -1.31
C GLN A 122 25.13 -4.80 -2.75
N ARG A 123 25.51 -3.88 -3.66
CA ARG A 123 25.48 -4.13 -5.11
C ARG A 123 26.56 -5.14 -5.46
N LYS A 124 26.20 -6.32 -5.97
CA LYS A 124 27.16 -7.20 -6.64
C LYS A 124 27.49 -6.62 -8.03
N PRO A 125 28.76 -6.45 -8.40
CA PRO A 125 29.12 -6.08 -9.78
C PRO A 125 28.90 -7.28 -10.71
N GLY A 126 28.34 -6.98 -11.88
CA GLY A 126 28.13 -7.95 -12.95
C GLY A 126 29.45 -8.51 -13.50
N LYS A 127 29.36 -9.75 -13.97
CA LYS A 127 30.24 -10.33 -14.99
C LYS A 127 29.34 -10.95 -16.04
#